data_AF-A0A077AUG1-F1
#
_entry.id   AF-A0A077AUG1-F1
#
_cell.length_a   1.000
_cell.length_b   1.000
_cell.length_c   1.000
_cell.angle_alpha   90.00
_cell.angle_beta   90.00
_cell.angle_gamma   90.00
#
_symmetry.space_group_name_H-M   'P 1'
#
loop_
_entity.id
_entity.type
_entity.pdbx_description
1 polymer ?
#
loop_
_entity_poly.entity_id
_entity_poly.type
_entity_poly.pdbx_seq_one_letter_code
_entity_poly.pdbx_strand_id
1 'polypeptide(L)' 'MIRYTLAFYTRWHKYLKALVDETHRHNLQGEPIEEITQTDKAYALEKLKHLKERYNARLKAKKVKPSKETL' A
#
# COMPACT_ATOMS: atom_id res chain seq x y z
N MET A 1 -11.93 -0.98 -17.37
CA MET A 1 -11.69 0.12 -16.42
C MET A 1 -11.72 -0.34 -14.96
N ILE A 2 -12.83 -0.94 -14.48
CA ILE A 2 -13.04 -1.33 -13.07
C ILE A 2 -11.89 -2.19 -12.50
N ARG A 3 -11.45 -3.23 -13.21
CA ARG A 3 -10.36 -4.12 -12.74
C ARG A 3 -9.03 -3.39 -12.52
N TYR A 4 -8.71 -2.41 -13.38
CA TYR A 4 -7.48 -1.60 -13.24
C TYR A 4 -7.56 -0.68 -12.04
N THR A 5 -8.69 -0.01 -11.86
CA THR A 5 -8.95 0.85 -10.71
C THR A 5 -8.83 0.06 -9.41
N LEU A 6 -9.48 -1.11 -9.34
CA LEU A 6 -9.40 -1.99 -8.17
C LEU A 6 -7.95 -2.43 -7.90
N ALA A 7 -7.24 -2.90 -8.93
CA ALA A 7 -5.83 -3.30 -8.80
C ALA A 7 -4.91 -2.15 -8.33
N PHE A 8 -5.25 -0.92 -8.66
CA PHE A 8 -4.53 0.25 -8.18
C PHE A 8 -4.79 0.50 -6.69
N TYR A 9 -6.07 0.51 -6.27
CA TYR A 9 -6.44 0.73 -4.87
C TYR A 9 -5.97 -0.38 -3.94
N THR A 10 -5.97 -1.64 -4.38
CA THR A 10 -5.49 -2.76 -3.55
C THR A 10 -3.97 -2.73 -3.31
N ARG A 11 -3.23 -1.91 -4.06
CA ARG A 11 -1.79 -1.68 -3.87
C ARG A 11 -1.48 -0.44 -3.04
N TRP A 12 -2.49 0.33 -2.64
CA TRP A 12 -2.31 1.52 -1.81
C TRP A 12 -1.93 1.15 -0.37
N HIS A 13 -1.11 2.00 0.25
CA HIS A 13 -0.67 1.80 1.63
C HIS A 13 -1.85 1.65 2.61
N LYS A 14 -2.96 2.38 2.39
CA LYS A 14 -4.16 2.29 3.23
C LYS A 14 -4.81 0.91 3.15
N TYR A 15 -4.95 0.37 1.93
CA TYR A 15 -5.50 -0.96 1.73
C TYR A 15 -4.61 -2.04 2.36
N LEU A 16 -3.29 -1.96 2.12
CA LEU A 16 -2.35 -2.92 2.70
C LEU A 16 -2.33 -2.85 4.23
N LYS A 17 -2.46 -1.65 4.82
CA LYS A 17 -2.58 -1.50 6.28
C LYS A 17 -3.87 -2.14 6.80
N ALA A 18 -5.01 -1.90 6.14
CA ALA A 18 -6.26 -2.56 6.49
C ALA A 18 -6.14 -4.10 6.42
N LEU A 19 -5.43 -4.63 5.42
CA LEU A 19 -5.21 -6.08 5.33
C LEU A 19 -4.39 -6.65 6.51
N VAL A 20 -3.57 -5.85 7.19
CA VAL A 20 -2.84 -6.27 8.39
C VAL A 20 -3.74 -6.19 9.63
N ASP A 21 -4.43 -5.07 9.77
CA ASP A 21 -5.13 -4.68 10.99
C ASP A 21 -6.49 -5.40 11.14
N GLU A 22 -7.15 -5.71 10.03
CA GLU A 22 -8.50 -6.28 10.03
C GLU A 22 -8.50 -7.82 10.15
N THR A 23 -9.71 -8.36 10.37
CA THR A 23 -9.96 -9.80 10.52
C THR A 23 -10.64 -10.41 9.30
N HIS A 24 -11.49 -9.65 8.60
CA HIS A 24 -12.31 -10.17 7.50
C HIS A 24 -12.28 -9.25 6.28
N ARG A 25 -12.56 -9.85 5.12
CA ARG A 25 -12.97 -9.15 3.90
C ARG A 25 -14.48 -8.96 3.92
N HIS A 26 -14.94 -7.88 3.30
CA HIS A 26 -16.35 -7.54 3.24
C HIS A 26 -16.86 -7.55 1.79
N ASN A 27 -18.11 -7.98 1.60
CA ASN A 27 -18.81 -7.78 0.34
C ASN A 27 -19.24 -6.30 0.16
N LEU A 28 -19.91 -5.99 -0.95
CA LEU A 28 -20.35 -4.63 -1.26
C LEU A 28 -21.48 -4.13 -0.34
N GLN A 29 -22.13 -5.04 0.39
CA GLN A 29 -23.16 -4.76 1.39
C GLN A 29 -22.55 -4.51 2.78
N GLY A 30 -21.24 -4.72 2.95
CA GLY A 30 -20.53 -4.55 4.22
C GLY A 30 -20.48 -5.81 5.10
N GLU A 31 -21.00 -6.93 4.62
CA GLU A 31 -21.04 -8.18 5.36
C GLU A 31 -19.70 -8.92 5.25
N PRO A 32 -19.21 -9.57 6.33
CA PRO A 32 -17.98 -10.35 6.29
C PRO A 32 -18.17 -11.60 5.42
N ILE A 33 -17.20 -11.90 4.56
CA ILE A 33 -17.26 -13.03 3.62
C ILE A 33 -16.07 -13.98 3.68
N GLU A 34 -14.91 -13.53 4.15
CA GLU A 34 -13.69 -14.33 4.17
C GLU A 34 -12.76 -13.81 5.26
N GLU A 35 -12.14 -14.71 6.02
CA GLU A 35 -11.11 -14.34 6.97
C GLU A 35 -9.82 -13.91 6.25
N ILE A 36 -9.18 -12.86 6.76
CA ILE A 36 -7.86 -12.47 6.27
C ILE A 36 -6.83 -13.41 6.89
N THR A 37 -6.20 -14.22 6.04
CA THR A 37 -5.26 -15.25 6.49
C THR A 37 -3.94 -14.64 6.98
N GLN A 38 -3.16 -15.42 7.74
CA GLN A 38 -1.82 -15.00 8.14
C GLN A 38 -0.90 -14.79 6.92
N THR A 39 -1.10 -15.53 5.83
CA THR A 39 -0.37 -15.37 4.57
C THR A 39 -0.69 -14.02 3.92
N ASP A 40 -1.95 -13.60 3.92
CA ASP A 40 -2.36 -12.26 3.43
C ASP A 40 -1.69 -11.15 4.25
N LYS A 41 -1.65 -11.31 5.58
CA LYS A 41 -1.00 -10.35 6.48
C LYS A 41 0.50 -10.27 6.24
N ALA A 42 1.17 -11.41 6.08
CA ALA A 42 2.60 -11.48 5.76
C ALA A 42 2.91 -10.78 4.42
N TYR A 43 2.09 -11.06 3.40
CA TYR A 43 2.19 -10.38 2.10
C TYR A 43 2.04 -8.86 2.24
N ALA A 44 1.03 -8.40 2.98
CA ALA A 44 0.80 -6.96 3.18
C ALA A 44 1.97 -6.26 3.89
N LEU A 45 2.52 -6.89 4.93
CA LEU A 45 3.67 -6.38 5.67
C LEU A 45 4.91 -6.22 4.77
N GLU A 46 5.18 -7.22 3.91
CA GLU A 46 6.25 -7.14 2.92
C GLU A 46 6.03 -5.97 1.96
N LYS A 47 4.82 -5.81 1.40
CA LYS A 47 4.52 -4.70 0.48
C LYS A 47 4.61 -3.33 1.14
N LEU A 48 4.20 -3.20 2.40
CA LEU A 48 4.35 -1.98 3.18
C LEU A 48 5.83 -1.63 3.39
N LYS A 49 6.68 -2.61 3.69
CA LYS A 49 8.14 -2.43 3.80
C LYS A 49 8.72 -1.87 2.50
N HIS A 50 8.39 -2.47 1.35
CA HIS A 50 8.87 -2.03 0.04
C HIS A 50 8.34 -0.63 -0.34
N LEU A 51 7.12 -0.27 0.07
CA LEU A 51 6.58 1.08 -0.11
C LEU A 51 7.39 2.11 0.69
N LYS A 52 7.70 1.81 1.95
CA LYS A 52 8.50 2.66 2.83
C LYS A 52 9.92 2.86 2.28
N GLU A 53 10.55 1.79 1.81
CA GLU A 53 11.88 1.84 1.18
C GLU A 53 11.88 2.72 -0.08
N ARG A 54 10.90 2.55 -0.97
CA ARG A 54 10.77 3.39 -2.17
C ARG A 54 10.53 4.86 -1.83
N TYR A 55 9.70 5.15 -0.82
CA TYR A 55 9.47 6.51 -0.35
C TYR A 55 10.77 7.14 0.18
N ASN A 56 11.50 6.42 1.04
CA ASN A 56 12.77 6.88 1.59
C ASN A 56 13.83 7.09 0.51
N ALA A 57 13.92 6.20 -0.48
CA ALA A 57 14.83 6.36 -1.62
C ALA A 57 14.52 7.62 -2.42
N ARG A 58 13.24 7.92 -2.67
CA ARG A 58 12.81 9.17 -3.33
C ARG A 58 13.17 10.41 -2.53
N LEU A 59 12.98 10.38 -1.21
CA LEU A 59 13.39 11.49 -0.34
C LEU A 59 14.90 11.72 -0.36
N LYS A 60 15.71 10.64 -0.31
CA LYS A 60 17.17 10.73 -0.43
C LYS A 60 17.59 11.34 -1.77
N ALA A 61 17.01 10.88 -2.89
CA ALA A 61 17.31 11.41 -4.21
C ALA A 61 16.96 12.91 -4.35
N LYS A 62 15.87 13.37 -3.73
CA LYS A 62 15.50 14.79 -3.70
C LYS A 62 16.48 15.64 -2.88
N LYS A 63 17.01 15.11 -1.77
CA LYS A 63 18.04 15.80 -0.98
C LYS A 63 19.38 15.90 -1.70
N VAL A 64 19.71 14.91 -2.54
CA VAL A 64 20.98 14.84 -3.29
C VAL A 64 20.97 15.72 -4.55
N LYS A 65 19.82 16.02 -5.14
CA LYS A 65 19.70 17.09 -6.15
C LYS A 65 19.55 18.43 -5.42
N PRO A 66 20.62 19.24 -5.24
CA PRO A 66 20.42 20.60 -4.74
C PRO A 66 19.53 21.35 -5.72
N SER A 67 18.69 22.22 -5.15
CA SER A 67 18.08 23.40 -5.77
C SER A 67 19.04 24.06 -6.78
N LYS A 68 19.05 23.57 -8.02
CA LYS A 68 19.56 24.33 -9.16
C LYS A 68 18.35 25.01 -9.75
N GLU A 69 18.19 26.27 -9.37
CA GLU A 69 17.61 27.38 -10.14
C GLU A 69 17.17 28.48 -9.15
N THR A 70 18.15 29.25 -8.68
CA THR A 70 17.94 30.69 -8.45
C THR A 70 19.20 31.35 -8.97
N LEU A 71 19.13 31.80 -10.22
CA LEU A 71 19.99 32.82 -10.81
C LEU A 71 19.06 33.98 -11.19
#